data_AF-A0A7V9ZP13-F1
#
_entry.id   AF-A0A7V9ZP13-F1
#
_cell.length_a   1.000
_cell.length_b   1.000
_cell.length_c   1.000
_cell.angle_alpha   90.00
_cell.angle_beta   90.00
_cell.angle_gamma   90.00
#
_symmetry.space_group_name_H-M   'P 1'
#
loop_
_entity.id
_entity.type
_entity.pdbx_description
1 polymer ?
#
loop_
_entity_poly.entity_id
_entity_poly.type
_entity_poly.pdbx_seq_one_letter_code
_entity_poly.pdbx_strand_id
1 'polypeptide(L)'
;MGWETRNGRMYYYDKVREHGRVVSKYIGKGIASQLVEAINAEKRFEREELRRERRIQKVLDREIDTAIRELAARSKVLTEAVLLASGYHKHKGQWRRKRANKSQTTGGE
;
A
#
# COMPACT_ATOMS: atom_id res chain seq x y z
N MET A 1 27.66 -0.29 -5.34
CA MET A 1 28.83 -1.18 -5.36
C MET A 1 29.80 -0.63 -6.37
N GLY A 2 31.08 -0.50 -6.01
CA GLY A 2 32.07 0.02 -6.94
C GLY A 2 33.44 -0.57 -6.66
N TRP A 3 34.01 -1.21 -7.67
CA TRP A 3 35.46 -1.35 -7.75
C TRP A 3 36.05 0.04 -7.94
N GLU A 4 36.98 0.41 -7.08
CA GLU A 4 37.74 1.64 -7.16
C GLU A 4 39.20 1.30 -7.42
N THR A 5 39.77 1.86 -8.49
CA THR A 5 41.19 1.70 -8.80
C THR A 5 41.97 2.84 -8.15
N ARG A 6 42.91 2.51 -7.26
CA ARG A 6 43.80 3.48 -6.61
C ARG A 6 45.24 2.99 -6.70
N ASN A 7 46.15 3.83 -7.18
CA ASN A 7 47.58 3.52 -7.35
C ASN A 7 47.82 2.17 -8.08
N GLY A 8 47.08 1.92 -9.16
CA GLY A 8 47.19 0.68 -9.96
C GLY A 8 46.64 -0.59 -9.29
N ARG A 9 45.96 -0.47 -8.15
CA ARG A 9 45.35 -1.60 -7.44
C ARG A 9 43.83 -1.43 -7.39
N MET A 10 43.11 -2.53 -7.60
CA MET A 10 41.65 -2.55 -7.58
C MET A 10 41.14 -2.93 -6.19
N TYR A 11 40.27 -2.09 -5.64
CA TYR A 11 39.70 -2.22 -4.30
C TYR A 11 38.19 -2.27 -4.38
N TYR A 12 37.57 -3.14 -3.61
CA TYR A 12 36.11 -3.23 -3.57
C TYR A 12 35.54 -2.49 -2.38
N TYR A 13 34.60 -1.60 -2.67
CA TYR A 13 33.83 -0.87 -1.67
C TYR A 13 32.36 -1.28 -1.72
N ASP A 14 31.87 -1.69 -0.56
CA ASP A 14 30.44 -1.87 -0.32
C ASP A 14 29.82 -0.51 0.03
N LYS A 15 28.59 -0.25 -0.41
CA LYS A 15 27.87 0.99 -0.11
C LYS A 15 26.75 0.63 0.87
N VAL A 16 26.99 0.90 2.15
CA VAL A 16 26.07 0.56 3.24
C VAL A 16 25.35 1.85 3.70
N ARG A 17 24.05 1.75 3.98
CA ARG A 17 23.33 2.85 4.65
C ARG A 17 23.42 2.66 6.16
N GLU A 18 24.09 3.60 6.82
CA GLU A 18 24.18 3.67 8.28
C GLU A 18 23.69 5.05 8.71
N HIS A 19 22.79 5.10 9.70
CA HIS A 19 22.26 6.35 10.26
C HIS A 19 21.72 7.34 9.21
N GLY A 20 21.04 6.83 8.18
CA GLY A 20 20.46 7.64 7.10
C GLY A 20 21.45 8.15 6.06
N ARG A 21 22.76 7.87 6.19
CA ARG A 21 23.80 8.26 5.24
C ARG A 21 24.37 7.04 4.53
N VAL A 22 24.76 7.21 3.26
CA VAL A 22 25.42 6.16 2.49
C VAL A 22 26.93 6.26 2.74
N VAL A 23 27.52 5.22 3.33
CA VAL A 23 28.94 5.14 3.65
C VAL A 23 29.60 4.08 2.77
N SER A 24 30.85 4.33 2.39
CA SER A 24 31.66 3.39 1.61
C SER A 24 32.51 2.55 2.54
N LYS A 25 32.21 1.25 2.66
CA LYS A 25 32.96 0.31 3.51
C LYS A 25 33.97 -0.44 2.65
N TYR A 26 35.25 -0.34 3.02
CA TYR A 26 36.31 -1.10 2.36
C TYR A 26 36.17 -2.59 2.71
N ILE A 27 36.07 -3.43 1.69
CA ILE A 27 35.92 -4.89 1.85
C ILE A 27 37.24 -5.62 1.63
N GLY A 28 38.09 -5.11 0.72
CA GLY A 28 39.36 -5.76 0.39
C GLY A 28 39.73 -5.63 -1.09
N LYS A 29 40.69 -6.48 -1.49
CA LYS A 29 41.11 -6.72 -2.87
C LYS A 29 41.09 -8.23 -3.16
N GLY A 30 41.03 -8.62 -4.42
CA GLY A 30 41.18 -10.03 -4.84
C GLY A 30 39.93 -10.90 -4.59
N ILE A 31 40.13 -12.18 -4.30
CA ILE A 31 39.07 -13.22 -4.25
C ILE A 31 37.93 -12.86 -3.28
N ALA A 32 38.26 -12.31 -2.10
CA ALA A 32 37.25 -11.91 -1.12
C ALA A 32 36.28 -10.85 -1.67
N SER A 33 36.78 -9.91 -2.47
CA SER A 33 35.98 -8.88 -3.12
C SER A 33 35.09 -9.43 -4.24
N GLN A 34 35.61 -10.37 -5.02
CA GLN A 34 34.85 -11.06 -6.07
C GLN A 34 33.71 -11.89 -5.47
N LEU A 35 33.94 -12.57 -4.33
CA LEU A 35 32.90 -13.31 -3.62
C LEU A 35 31.79 -12.39 -3.10
N VAL A 36 32.16 -11.24 -2.50
CA VAL A 36 31.18 -10.26 -2.03
C VAL A 36 30.39 -9.64 -3.18
N GLU A 37 31.03 -9.42 -4.33
CA GLU A 37 30.33 -8.98 -5.54
C GLU A 37 29.30 -10.00 -6.02
N ALA A 38 29.67 -11.29 -6.09
CA ALA A 38 28.78 -12.37 -6.48
C ALA A 38 27.56 -12.46 -5.54
N ILE A 39 27.80 -12.42 -4.22
CA ILE A 39 26.72 -12.42 -3.21
C ILE A 39 25.79 -11.21 -3.39
N ASN A 40 26.35 -10.04 -3.69
CA ASN A 40 25.54 -8.84 -3.90
C ASN A 40 24.82 -8.82 -5.25
N ALA A 41 25.35 -9.48 -6.28
CA ALA A 41 24.64 -9.73 -7.53
C ALA A 41 23.42 -10.62 -7.29
N GLU A 42 23.58 -11.72 -6.56
CA GLU A 42 22.48 -12.63 -6.20
C GLU A 42 21.40 -11.89 -5.41
N LYS A 43 21.78 -11.17 -4.35
CA LYS A 43 20.82 -10.36 -3.57
C LYS A 43 20.11 -9.28 -4.39
N ARG A 44 20.71 -8.78 -5.47
CA ARG A 44 20.04 -7.82 -6.36
C ARG A 44 19.01 -8.54 -7.22
N PHE A 45 19.37 -9.69 -7.77
CA PHE A 45 18.48 -10.54 -8.54
C PHE A 45 17.24 -10.95 -7.73
N GLU A 46 17.43 -11.51 -6.52
CA GLU A 46 16.32 -11.86 -5.61
C GLU A 46 15.41 -10.65 -5.31
N ARG A 47 16.00 -9.47 -5.07
CA ARG A 47 15.25 -8.23 -4.84
C ARG A 47 14.50 -7.75 -6.08
N GLU A 48 14.99 -8.03 -7.28
CA GLU A 48 14.32 -7.71 -8.54
C GLU A 48 13.14 -8.61 -8.80
N GLU A 49 13.31 -9.92 -8.58
CA GLU A 49 12.24 -10.90 -8.69
C GLU A 49 11.12 -10.62 -7.69
N LEU A 50 11.44 -10.41 -6.41
CA LEU A 50 10.43 -10.04 -5.41
C LEU A 50 9.70 -8.72 -5.76
N ARG A 51 10.42 -7.75 -6.33
CA ARG A 51 9.80 -6.49 -6.80
C ARG A 51 8.91 -6.72 -8.02
N ARG A 52 9.26 -7.67 -8.90
CA ARG A 52 8.46 -8.05 -10.05
C ARG A 52 7.18 -8.76 -9.60
N GLU A 53 7.29 -9.77 -8.74
CA GLU A 53 6.15 -10.49 -8.15
C GLU A 53 5.18 -9.53 -7.45
N ARG A 54 5.69 -8.64 -6.59
CA ARG A 54 4.86 -7.62 -5.92
C ARG A 54 4.17 -6.67 -6.89
N ARG A 55 4.81 -6.35 -8.02
CA ARG A 55 4.19 -5.50 -9.05
C ARG A 55 3.05 -6.22 -9.74
N ILE A 56 3.24 -7.50 -10.08
CA ILE A 56 2.19 -8.34 -10.68
C ILE A 56 1.02 -8.47 -9.71
N GLN A 57 1.27 -8.81 -8.44
CA GLN A 57 0.22 -8.93 -7.43
C GLN A 57 -0.57 -7.63 -7.25
N LYS A 58 0.12 -6.48 -7.18
CA LYS A 58 -0.55 -5.17 -7.09
C LYS A 58 -1.46 -4.85 -8.28
N VAL A 59 -1.16 -5.35 -9.47
CA VAL A 59 -2.02 -5.15 -10.64
C VAL A 59 -3.29 -5.98 -10.48
N LEU A 60 -3.17 -7.25 -10.08
CA LEU A 60 -4.31 -8.12 -9.82
C LEU A 60 -5.21 -7.59 -8.69
N ASP A 61 -4.60 -7.14 -7.58
CA ASP A 61 -5.34 -6.62 -6.43
C ASP A 61 -6.16 -5.37 -6.79
N ARG A 62 -5.65 -4.51 -7.71
CA ARG A 62 -6.34 -3.27 -8.11
C ARG A 62 -7.67 -3.52 -8.80
N GLU A 63 -7.78 -4.57 -9.61
CA GLU A 63 -9.02 -4.92 -10.29
C GLU A 63 -10.08 -5.34 -9.28
N ILE A 64 -9.69 -6.22 -8.33
CA ILE A 64 -10.55 -6.67 -7.24
C ILE A 64 -10.97 -5.49 -6.36
N ASP A 65 -10.04 -4.62 -5.97
CA ASP A 65 -10.32 -3.44 -5.17
C ASP A 65 -11.31 -2.49 -5.86
N THR A 66 -11.22 -2.37 -7.18
CA THR A 66 -12.13 -1.53 -7.97
C THR A 66 -13.52 -2.14 -8.00
N ALA A 67 -13.64 -3.44 -8.28
CA ALA A 67 -14.91 -4.16 -8.28
C ALA A 67 -15.61 -4.11 -6.90
N ILE A 68 -14.85 -4.29 -5.81
CA ILE A 68 -15.37 -4.19 -4.44
C ILE A 68 -15.87 -2.78 -4.16
N ARG A 69 -15.12 -1.74 -4.54
CA ARG A 69 -15.53 -0.34 -4.34
C ARG A 69 -16.80 0.00 -5.10
N GLU A 70 -16.94 -0.45 -6.34
CA GLU A 70 -18.15 -0.25 -7.13
C GLU A 70 -19.37 -0.94 -6.51
N LEU A 71 -19.21 -2.20 -6.11
CA LEU A 71 -20.28 -2.94 -5.45
C LEU A 71 -20.68 -2.28 -4.12
N ALA A 72 -19.71 -1.89 -3.30
CA ALA A 72 -19.96 -1.21 -2.04
C ALA A 72 -20.71 0.12 -2.25
N ALA A 73 -20.36 0.89 -3.28
CA ALA A 73 -21.05 2.12 -3.62
C ALA A 73 -22.51 1.87 -4.01
N ARG A 74 -22.79 0.87 -4.86
CA ARG A 74 -24.16 0.49 -5.25
C ARG A 74 -24.99 0.01 -4.06
N SER A 75 -24.43 -0.88 -3.24
CA SER A 75 -25.08 -1.39 -2.03
C SER A 75 -25.38 -0.28 -1.03
N LYS A 76 -24.49 0.72 -0.89
CA LYS A 76 -24.72 1.89 -0.05
C LYS A 76 -25.92 2.70 -0.53
N VAL A 77 -26.03 2.97 -1.84
CA VAL A 77 -27.17 3.70 -2.42
C VAL A 77 -28.49 2.96 -2.18
N LEU A 78 -28.52 1.65 -2.42
CA LEU A 78 -29.71 0.84 -2.18
C LEU A 78 -30.12 0.84 -0.70
N THR A 79 -29.13 0.70 0.19
CA THR A 79 -29.37 0.72 1.65
C THR A 79 -29.88 2.10 2.09
N GLU A 80 -29.29 3.18 1.57
CA GLU A 80 -29.74 4.56 1.78
C GLU A 80 -31.19 4.76 1.34
N ALA A 81 -31.56 4.26 0.15
CA ALA A 81 -32.93 4.33 -0.37
C ALA A 81 -33.92 3.57 0.51
N VAL A 82 -33.59 2.34 0.92
CA VAL A 82 -34.44 1.53 1.81
C VAL A 82 -34.63 2.20 3.18
N LEU A 83 -33.56 2.77 3.76
CA LEU A 83 -33.65 3.47 5.04
C LEU A 83 -34.55 4.72 4.93
N LEU A 84 -34.39 5.50 3.86
CA LEU A 84 -35.24 6.66 3.59
C LEU A 84 -36.72 6.25 3.42
N ALA A 85 -37.00 5.22 2.62
CA ALA A 85 -38.34 4.69 2.41
C ALA A 85 -38.97 4.15 3.71
N SER A 86 -38.14 3.61 4.61
CA SER A 86 -38.55 3.14 5.94
C SER A 86 -38.73 4.27 6.97
N GLY A 87 -38.66 5.54 6.54
CA GLY A 87 -38.86 6.70 7.41
C GLY A 87 -37.63 7.05 8.26
N TYR A 88 -36.45 6.54 7.94
CA TYR A 88 -35.20 7.00 8.57
C TYR A 88 -34.65 8.22 7.84
N HIS A 89 -33.78 8.96 8.50
CA HIS A 89 -32.99 10.05 7.93
C HIS A 89 -31.60 10.07 8.54
N LYS A 90 -30.66 10.70 7.85
CA LYS A 90 -29.29 10.84 8.32
C LYS A 90 -29.15 12.13 9.13
N HIS A 91 -28.72 12.02 10.39
CA HIS A 91 -28.45 13.13 11.29
C HIS A 91 -27.02 13.01 11.84
N LYS A 92 -26.15 13.96 11.48
CA LYS A 92 -24.71 13.96 11.85
C LYS A 92 -24.01 12.63 11.54
N GLY A 93 -24.25 12.10 10.34
CA GLY A 93 -23.65 10.84 9.88
C GLY A 93 -24.35 9.56 10.37
N GLN A 94 -25.30 9.65 11.31
CA GLN A 94 -26.00 8.50 11.89
C GLN A 94 -27.45 8.42 11.40
N TRP A 95 -27.97 7.22 11.20
CA TRP A 95 -29.37 7.02 10.83
C TRP A 95 -30.29 7.11 12.05
N ARG A 96 -31.38 7.88 11.93
CA ARG A 96 -32.41 8.03 12.96
C ARG A 96 -33.79 7.89 12.35
N ARG A 97 -34.69 7.18 13.03
CA ARG A 97 -36.10 7.07 12.62
C ARG A 97 -36.78 8.44 12.80
N LYS A 98 -37.54 8.89 11.80
CA LYS A 98 -38.40 10.07 11.94
C LYS A 98 -39.45 9.80 13.02
N ARG A 99 -39.71 10.80 13.86
CA ARG A 99 -40.81 10.72 14.84
C ARG A 99 -42.12 10.88 14.08
N ALA A 100 -43.10 10.02 14.34
CA ALA A 100 -44.46 10.26 13.88
C ALA A 100 -44.96 11.53 14.59
N ASN A 101 -45.30 12.57 13.83
CA ASN A 101 -45.85 13.78 14.40
C ASN A 101 -47.27 13.45 14.88
N LYS A 102 -47.49 13.37 16.20
CA LYS A 102 -48.83 13.27 16.81
C LYS A 102 -49.52 14.64 16.78
N SER A 103 -49.76 15.16 15.59
CA SER A 103 -50.43 16.45 15.42
C SER A 103 -51.45 16.36 14.31
N GLN A 104 -52.34 15.35 14.38
CA GLN A 104 -53.70 15.34 13.80
C GLN A 104 -54.58 14.36 14.60
N THR A 105 -54.87 14.70 15.86
CA THR A 105 -56.00 14.13 16.62
C THR A 105 -56.48 15.18 17.62
N THR A 106 -57.02 16.27 17.10
CA THR A 106 -57.88 17.20 17.85
C THR A 106 -58.86 17.79 16.84
N GLY A 107 -60.13 17.43 16.96
CA GLY A 107 -61.23 18.05 16.20
C GLY A 107 -62.13 17.03 15.52
N GLY A 108 -63.22 16.66 16.18
CA GLY A 108 -64.31 15.83 15.66
C GLY A 108 -65.27 15.52 16.78
N GLU A 109 -66.25 16.40 16.93
CA GLU A 109 -67.36 16.46 17.89
C GLU A 109 -68.13 15.14 18.08
#